data_AF-F9HGF4-F1
#
_entry.id   AF-F9HGF4-F1
#
_cell.length_a   1.000
_cell.length_b   1.000
_cell.length_c   1.000
_cell.angle_alpha   90.00
_cell.angle_beta   90.00
_cell.angle_gamma   90.00
#
_symmetry.space_group_name_H-M   'P 1'
#
loop_
_entity.id
_entity.type
_entity.pdbx_description
1 polymer ?
#
loop_
_entity_poly.entity_id
_entity_poly.type
_entity_poly.pdbx_seq_one_letter_code
_entity_poly.pdbx_strand_id
1 'polypeptide(L)'
;MRQKGVIKSFLGMIIGLPIVFLVFPAYEGYRIVNGIWRYHYFTNQTTEVKNGILIDVDTYVGGRKSTYSRTTLTIITEGRKREVNISDSNKSLARSAKKHLKPPLFIEVHVNKQGNIVYLD
;
A
#
# COMPACT_ATOMS: atom_id res chain seq x y z
N MET A 1 -5.19 -49.61 10.15
CA MET A 1 -4.96 -48.26 9.56
C MET A 1 -5.99 -47.19 9.96
N ARG A 2 -7.23 -47.55 10.36
CA ARG A 2 -8.32 -46.59 10.66
C ARG A 2 -8.12 -45.71 11.91
N GLN A 3 -7.53 -46.23 12.99
CA GLN A 3 -7.29 -45.46 14.24
C GLN A 3 -6.27 -44.31 14.10
N LYS A 4 -5.21 -44.50 13.29
CA LYS A 4 -4.16 -43.47 13.12
C LYS A 4 -4.68 -42.19 12.42
N GLY A 5 -5.69 -42.32 11.56
CA GLY A 5 -6.35 -41.18 10.91
C GLY A 5 -7.26 -40.40 11.85
N VAL A 6 -8.00 -41.10 12.73
CA VAL A 6 -8.88 -40.48 13.73
C VAL A 6 -8.10 -39.67 14.75
N ILE A 7 -6.97 -40.20 15.25
CA ILE A 7 -6.11 -39.49 16.21
C ILE A 7 -5.49 -38.23 15.60
N LYS A 8 -5.00 -38.30 14.35
CA LYS A 8 -4.50 -37.12 13.63
C LYS A 8 -5.59 -36.07 13.43
N SER A 9 -6.81 -36.48 13.10
CA SER A 9 -7.96 -35.58 12.95
C SER A 9 -8.33 -34.90 14.28
N PHE A 10 -8.26 -35.65 15.39
CA PHE A 10 -8.59 -35.13 16.71
C PHE A 10 -7.55 -34.14 17.23
N LEU A 11 -6.25 -34.43 17.06
CA LEU A 11 -5.18 -33.48 17.39
C LEU A 11 -5.25 -32.22 16.52
N GLY A 12 -5.52 -32.36 15.22
CA GLY A 12 -5.70 -31.22 14.32
C GLY A 12 -6.87 -30.32 14.73
N MET A 13 -7.94 -30.90 15.27
CA MET A 13 -9.08 -30.14 15.79
C MET A 13 -8.76 -29.46 17.12
N ILE A 14 -8.14 -30.16 18.08
CA ILE A 14 -7.83 -29.59 19.40
C ILE A 14 -6.77 -28.48 19.29
N ILE A 15 -5.79 -28.61 18.41
CA ILE A 15 -4.69 -27.65 18.28
C ILE A 15 -5.00 -26.60 17.22
N GLY A 16 -5.50 -27.02 16.05
CA GLY A 16 -5.73 -26.12 14.93
C GLY A 16 -6.92 -25.18 15.11
N LEU A 17 -8.00 -25.66 15.73
CA LEU A 17 -9.22 -24.87 15.89
C LEU A 17 -8.99 -23.67 16.83
N PRO A 18 -8.36 -23.80 18.02
CA PRO A 18 -8.01 -22.65 18.85
C PRO A 18 -7.05 -21.67 18.16
N ILE A 19 -6.09 -22.15 17.36
CA ILE A 19 -5.19 -21.27 16.61
C ILE A 19 -5.99 -20.41 15.61
N VAL A 20 -6.96 -20.99 14.89
CA VAL A 20 -7.82 -20.21 13.98
C VAL A 20 -8.62 -19.16 14.75
N PHE A 21 -9.19 -19.52 15.90
CA PHE A 21 -9.97 -18.60 16.74
C PHE A 21 -9.13 -17.51 17.42
N LEU A 22 -7.81 -17.65 17.52
CA LEU A 22 -6.92 -16.60 18.03
C LEU A 22 -6.33 -15.76 16.91
N VAL A 23 -5.80 -16.42 15.87
CA VAL A 23 -5.08 -15.76 14.76
C VAL A 23 -6.03 -14.96 13.89
N PHE A 24 -7.23 -15.48 13.58
CA PHE A 24 -8.17 -14.77 12.71
C PHE A 24 -8.67 -13.47 13.34
N PRO A 25 -9.15 -13.44 14.61
CA PRO A 25 -9.55 -12.18 15.25
C PRO A 25 -8.36 -11.24 15.49
N ALA A 26 -7.18 -11.75 15.82
CA ALA A 26 -5.99 -10.90 15.96
C ALA A 26 -5.60 -10.25 14.62
N TYR A 27 -5.69 -10.98 13.51
CA TYR A 27 -5.43 -10.46 12.17
C TYR A 27 -6.47 -9.41 11.75
N GLU A 28 -7.76 -9.68 11.95
CA GLU A 28 -8.81 -8.70 11.66
C GLU A 28 -8.72 -7.46 12.55
N GLY A 29 -8.42 -7.65 13.85
CA GLY A 29 -8.14 -6.55 14.77
C GLY A 29 -6.96 -5.69 14.32
N TYR A 30 -5.85 -6.32 13.89
CA TYR A 30 -4.70 -5.62 13.33
C TYR A 30 -5.07 -4.79 12.09
N ARG A 31 -5.87 -5.35 11.17
CA ARG A 31 -6.33 -4.64 9.97
C ARG A 31 -7.15 -3.39 10.31
N ILE A 32 -8.06 -3.50 11.27
CA ILE A 32 -8.89 -2.37 11.72
C ILE A 32 -8.02 -1.28 12.34
N VAL A 33 -7.11 -1.65 13.26
CA VAL A 33 -6.22 -0.68 13.92
C VAL A 33 -5.30 0.01 12.91
N ASN A 34 -4.73 -0.72 11.95
CA ASN A 34 -3.93 -0.11 10.88
C ASN A 34 -4.76 0.85 10.01
N GLY A 35 -6.01 0.50 9.72
CA GLY A 35 -6.93 1.37 8.99
C GLY A 35 -7.21 2.67 9.74
N ILE A 36 -7.51 2.59 11.04
CA ILE A 36 -7.73 3.74 11.92
C ILE A 36 -6.46 4.60 12.02
N TRP A 37 -5.30 3.97 12.18
CA TRP A 37 -4.04 4.70 12.28
C TRP A 37 -3.71 5.45 10.98
N ARG A 38 -3.87 4.81 9.82
CA ARG A 38 -3.73 5.47 8.51
C ARG A 38 -4.75 6.60 8.37
N TYR A 39 -6.01 6.38 8.73
CA TYR A 39 -7.05 7.41 8.68
C TYR A 39 -6.66 8.65 9.49
N HIS A 40 -6.25 8.48 10.75
CA HIS A 40 -5.81 9.59 11.60
C HIS A 40 -4.52 10.24 11.11
N TYR A 41 -3.56 9.48 10.59
CA TYR A 41 -2.35 10.03 9.98
C TYR A 41 -2.69 11.01 8.86
N PHE A 42 -3.68 10.67 8.04
CA PHE A 42 -4.11 11.46 6.89
C PHE A 42 -5.02 12.64 7.27
N THR A 43 -6.02 12.42 8.14
CA THR A 43 -6.97 13.47 8.54
C THR A 43 -6.38 14.50 9.50
N ASN A 44 -5.41 14.14 10.32
CA ASN A 44 -4.78 15.09 11.27
C ASN A 44 -3.67 15.92 10.64
N GLN A 45 -3.32 15.68 9.37
CA GLN A 45 -2.33 16.47 8.67
C GLN A 45 -2.95 17.73 8.08
N THR A 46 -2.44 18.89 8.50
CA THR A 46 -2.67 20.14 7.78
C THR A 46 -1.80 20.10 6.52
N THR A 47 -2.44 20.07 5.35
CA THR A 47 -1.76 20.08 4.05
C THR A 47 -2.01 21.39 3.33
N GLU A 48 -1.01 21.86 2.59
CA GLU A 48 -1.13 22.96 1.64
C GLU A 48 -1.12 22.42 0.22
N VAL A 49 -2.03 22.91 -0.63
CA VAL A 49 -2.05 22.60 -2.06
C VAL A 49 -0.92 23.36 -2.73
N LYS A 50 -0.08 22.65 -3.48
CA LYS A 50 1.02 23.22 -4.25
C LYS A 50 1.01 22.68 -5.67
N ASN A 51 1.40 23.54 -6.61
CA ASN A 51 1.61 23.12 -7.99
C ASN A 51 2.91 22.34 -8.10
N GLY A 52 2.82 21.14 -8.66
CA GLY A 52 3.94 20.26 -8.96
C GLY A 52 4.05 19.97 -10.45
N ILE A 53 5.25 19.60 -10.88
CA ILE A 53 5.49 19.05 -12.22
C ILE A 53 5.97 17.62 -12.03
N LEU A 54 5.14 16.65 -12.41
CA LEU A 54 5.55 15.25 -12.55
C LEU A 54 6.50 15.16 -13.75
N ILE A 55 7.77 14.84 -13.49
CA ILE A 55 8.82 14.79 -14.52
C ILE A 55 9.23 13.36 -14.90
N ASP A 56 8.99 12.39 -14.01
CA ASP A 56 9.34 10.99 -14.27
C ASP A 56 8.41 10.04 -13.51
N VAL A 57 8.18 8.87 -14.10
CA VAL A 57 7.32 7.80 -13.60
C VAL A 57 8.05 6.48 -13.79
N ASP A 58 8.71 6.02 -12.74
CA ASP A 58 9.38 4.73 -12.72
C ASP A 58 8.39 3.66 -12.26
N THR A 59 8.08 2.72 -13.15
CA THR A 59 7.10 1.65 -12.90
C THR A 59 7.72 0.28 -13.11
N TYR A 60 7.69 -0.52 -12.05
CA TYR A 60 7.99 -1.95 -12.10
C TYR A 60 6.71 -2.76 -11.98
N VAL A 61 6.34 -3.45 -13.06
CA VAL A 61 5.22 -4.39 -13.06
C VAL A 61 5.80 -5.80 -12.91
N GLY A 62 5.58 -6.42 -11.75
CA GLY A 62 6.02 -7.78 -11.50
C GLY A 62 5.40 -8.80 -12.46
N GLY A 63 6.16 -9.86 -12.76
CA GLY A 63 5.72 -10.95 -13.64
C GLY A 63 4.48 -11.71 -13.13
N ARG A 64 4.00 -12.70 -13.88
CA ARG A 64 2.73 -13.41 -13.61
C ARG A 64 2.59 -13.90 -12.16
N LYS A 65 3.66 -14.48 -11.58
CA LYS A 65 3.68 -15.01 -10.20
C LYS A 65 4.16 -14.02 -9.12
N SER A 66 4.65 -12.85 -9.49
CA SER A 66 5.12 -11.86 -8.51
C SER A 66 3.94 -11.22 -7.78
N THR A 67 4.02 -11.08 -6.46
CA THR A 67 3.09 -10.24 -5.67
C THR A 67 3.53 -8.78 -5.62
N TYR A 68 4.76 -8.49 -6.06
CA TYR A 68 5.38 -7.19 -5.97
C TYR A 68 5.23 -6.39 -7.26
N SER A 69 4.83 -5.14 -7.13
CA SER A 69 4.90 -4.10 -8.17
C SER A 69 5.16 -2.77 -7.48
N ARG A 70 5.81 -1.83 -8.18
CA ARG A 70 6.20 -0.54 -7.63
C ARG A 70 5.90 0.55 -8.66
N THR A 71 5.44 1.68 -8.16
CA THR A 71 5.39 2.94 -8.91
C THR A 71 6.07 4.00 -8.06
N THR A 72 7.10 4.63 -8.62
CA THR A 72 7.76 5.78 -8.02
C THR A 72 7.59 6.98 -8.94
N LEU A 73 7.04 8.05 -8.39
CA LEU A 73 6.81 9.30 -9.09
C LEU A 73 7.88 10.29 -8.70
N THR A 74 8.43 10.99 -9.68
CA THR A 74 9.37 12.08 -9.46
C THR A 74 8.68 13.40 -9.78
N ILE A 75 8.53 14.24 -8.76
CA ILE A 75 7.78 15.49 -8.85
C ILE A 75 8.68 16.65 -8.46
N ILE A 76 8.67 17.72 -9.25
CA ILE A 76 9.28 18.99 -8.88
C ILE A 76 8.20 19.85 -8.22
N THR A 77 8.42 20.26 -6.98
CA THR A 77 7.56 21.17 -6.23
C THR A 77 8.43 22.28 -5.65
N GLU A 78 8.07 23.55 -5.82
CA GLU A 78 8.82 24.68 -5.24
C GLU A 78 10.33 24.64 -5.58
N GLY A 79 10.66 24.23 -6.81
CA GLY A 79 12.05 24.10 -7.29
C GLY A 79 12.82 22.91 -6.72
N ARG A 80 12.20 22.04 -5.91
CA ARG A 80 12.83 20.84 -5.33
C ARG A 80 12.28 19.57 -5.96
N LYS A 81 13.17 18.65 -6.32
CA LYS A 81 12.83 17.29 -6.77
C LYS A 81 12.45 16.44 -5.56
N ARG A 82 11.31 15.74 -5.64
CA ARG A 82 10.80 14.82 -4.61
C ARG A 82 10.41 13.50 -5.26
N GLU A 83 10.77 12.40 -4.60
CA GLU A 83 10.38 11.06 -5.01
C GLU A 83 9.27 10.54 -4.11
N VAL A 84 8.17 10.09 -4.72
CA VAL A 84 6.99 9.56 -4.03
C VAL A 84 6.85 8.10 -4.41
N ASN A 85 7.01 7.21 -3.43
CA ASN A 85 6.78 5.79 -3.62
C ASN A 85 5.34 5.43 -3.28
N ILE A 86 4.62 4.87 -4.26
CA ILE A 86 3.27 4.37 -4.08
C ILE A 86 3.38 2.92 -3.58
N SER A 87 3.49 2.78 -2.25
CA SER A 87 3.75 1.51 -1.55
C SER A 87 2.70 0.42 -1.77
N ASP A 88 1.44 0.79 -2.04
CA ASP A 88 0.34 -0.14 -2.34
C ASP A 88 0.10 -0.33 -3.86
N SER A 89 1.12 -0.10 -4.71
CA SER A 89 1.04 -0.32 -6.15
C SER A 89 0.81 -1.80 -6.48
N ASN A 90 -0.44 -2.23 -6.53
CA ASN A 90 -0.77 -3.50 -7.15
C ASN A 90 -0.45 -3.46 -8.66
N LYS A 91 -0.41 -4.63 -9.32
CA LYS A 91 -0.10 -4.72 -10.76
C LYS A 91 -1.02 -3.86 -11.63
N SER A 92 -2.28 -3.69 -11.23
CA SER A 92 -3.25 -2.88 -11.97
C SER A 92 -2.86 -1.41 -11.92
N LEU A 93 -2.56 -0.89 -10.73
CA LEU A 93 -2.09 0.48 -10.53
C LEU A 93 -0.78 0.75 -11.27
N ALA A 94 0.21 -0.13 -11.15
CA ALA A 94 1.49 0.02 -11.84
C ALA A 94 1.34 0.00 -13.37
N ARG A 95 0.45 -0.85 -13.92
CA ARG A 95 0.14 -0.86 -15.35
C ARG A 95 -0.60 0.40 -15.80
N SER A 96 -1.55 0.87 -14.99
CA SER A 96 -2.30 2.09 -15.25
C SER A 96 -1.37 3.30 -15.28
N ALA A 97 -0.54 3.45 -14.25
CA ALA A 97 0.48 4.50 -14.17
C ALA A 97 1.38 4.49 -15.40
N LYS A 98 1.93 3.33 -15.79
CA LYS A 98 2.77 3.17 -16.98
C LYS A 98 2.08 3.56 -18.29
N LYS A 99 0.77 3.35 -18.40
CA LYS A 99 0.01 3.60 -19.62
C LYS A 99 -0.49 5.04 -19.72
N HIS A 100 -0.88 5.62 -18.59
CA HIS A 100 -1.65 6.87 -18.54
C HIS A 100 -0.84 8.07 -18.04
N LEU A 101 0.16 7.87 -17.18
CA LEU A 101 1.03 8.96 -16.74
C LEU A 101 2.15 9.13 -17.77
N LYS A 102 2.09 10.23 -18.52
CA LYS A 102 3.09 10.61 -19.53
C LYS A 102 3.70 11.96 -19.16
N PRO A 103 4.81 11.98 -18.39
CA PRO A 103 5.51 13.21 -18.05
C PRO A 103 6.02 13.98 -19.29
N PRO A 104 6.20 15.31 -19.21
CA PRO A 104 5.89 16.14 -18.04
C PRO A 104 4.40 16.43 -17.90
N LEU A 105 3.88 16.35 -16.67
CA LEU A 105 2.48 16.65 -16.32
C LEU A 105 2.44 17.66 -15.18
N PHE A 106 1.61 18.69 -15.32
CA PHE A 106 1.26 19.57 -14.21
C PHE A 106 0.25 18.86 -13.32
N ILE A 107 0.53 18.81 -12.04
CA ILE A 107 -0.29 18.13 -11.04
C ILE A 107 -0.42 19.00 -9.79
N GLU A 108 -1.54 18.87 -9.11
CA GLU A 108 -1.73 19.46 -7.79
C GLU A 108 -1.29 18.44 -6.74
N VAL A 109 -0.48 18.89 -5.78
CA VAL A 109 0.04 18.03 -4.72
C VAL A 109 -0.22 18.64 -3.36
N HIS A 110 -0.62 17.79 -2.42
CA HIS A 110 -0.83 18.20 -1.04
C HIS A 110 0.44 17.95 -0.24
N VAL A 111 1.03 19.02 0.25
CA VAL A 111 2.29 18.97 1.01
C VAL A 111 1.99 19.25 2.48
N ASN A 112 2.49 18.40 3.38
CA ASN A 112 2.37 18.66 4.82
C ASN A 112 3.42 19.67 5.31
N LYS A 113 3.29 20.08 6.58
CA LYS A 113 4.23 21.02 7.23
C LYS A 113 5.69 20.56 7.22
N GLN A 114 5.94 19.26 7.11
CA GLN A 114 7.28 18.67 7.01
C GLN A 114 7.85 18.70 5.59
N GLY A 115 7.07 19.16 4.60
CA GLY A 115 7.49 19.19 3.20
C GLY A 115 7.36 17.84 2.49
N ASN A 116 6.62 16.89 3.04
CA ASN A 116 6.34 15.61 2.37
C ASN A 116 5.07 15.72 1.54
N ILE A 117 5.06 15.07 0.37
CA ILE A 117 3.86 14.95 -0.46
C ILE A 117 2.99 13.84 0.14
N VAL A 118 1.76 14.19 0.48
CA VAL A 118 0.78 13.32 1.14
C VAL A 118 -0.30 12.85 0.17
N TYR A 119 -0.73 13.74 -0.74
CA TYR A 119 -1.70 13.45 -1.80
C TYR A 119 -1.28 14.05 -3.15
N LEU A 120 -1.82 13.45 -4.20
CA LEU A 120 -1.69 13.84 -5.60
C LEU A 120 -3.11 13.86 -6.17
N ASP A 121 -3.50 14.99 -6.77
CA ASP A 121 -4.75 15.13 -7.53
C ASP A 121 -4.50 15.01 -9.04
#